data_AF-A0A7W0KAS3-F1
#
_entry.id   AF-A0A7W0KAS3-F1
#
_cell.length_a   1.000
_cell.length_b   1.000
_cell.length_c   1.000
_cell.angle_alpha   90.00
_cell.angle_beta   90.00
_cell.angle_gamma   90.00
#
_symmetry.space_group_name_H-M   'P 1'
#
loop_
_entity.id
_entity.type
_entity.pdbx_description
1 polymer ?
#
loop_
_entity_poly.entity_id
_entity_poly.type
_entity_poly.pdbx_seq_one_letter_code
_entity_poly.pdbx_strand_id
1 'polypeptide(L)'
;MTKTITFTTVLLLSTAVAYAQPAQPPAGGTPGAAQAERPPQRERDPRTMGGGDCSANPYNCKDTPNPLPNNPSVFIEEMTWMDVRDALAEGKTTAIITTGGIEPNGPWLVTGKHNYVNRANCEAVARKLGNALCAPNIEYVPEGSIEPPSGHMLSPGTISLREDTFRAVLTDVAHSLKMHGFKNIIFIGDSGGNQGGQRAVAEELNKRFNGDAVVAHVQEYYTYGVVSEHMQKQGITEGKSDGLHDDPIITLNMFIADPKSVRYDERVKAGKATINGVDLSNRAKATELATKVVEFRAQYTADAIKKAIANKGTLPAPPPPTRLPGQ
;
A
#
# COMPACT_ATOMS: atom_id res chain seq x y z
N MET A 1 29.38 -63.36 -1.44
CA MET A 1 30.56 -62.46 -1.28
C MET A 1 30.04 -61.10 -0.87
N THR A 2 29.96 -60.91 0.45
CA THR A 2 29.32 -59.75 1.10
C THR A 2 30.41 -58.70 1.32
N LYS A 3 30.30 -57.53 0.70
CA LYS A 3 31.20 -56.39 0.98
C LYS A 3 30.50 -55.45 1.95
N THR A 4 30.98 -55.46 3.19
CA THR A 4 30.65 -54.53 4.25
C THR A 4 31.20 -53.14 3.89
N ILE A 5 30.34 -52.13 3.84
CA ILE A 5 30.75 -50.72 3.71
C ILE A 5 30.65 -50.10 5.11
N THR A 6 31.80 -49.74 5.66
CA THR A 6 31.94 -49.04 6.94
C THR A 6 31.55 -47.58 6.76
N PHE A 7 30.50 -47.13 7.44
CA PHE A 7 30.18 -45.70 7.55
C PHE A 7 31.03 -45.09 8.66
N THR A 8 31.96 -44.21 8.30
CA THR A 8 32.67 -43.35 9.25
C THR A 8 31.81 -42.13 9.53
N THR A 9 31.26 -42.04 10.74
CA THR A 9 30.54 -40.87 11.23
C THR A 9 31.53 -39.70 11.38
N VAL A 10 31.46 -38.71 10.50
CA VAL A 10 32.16 -37.43 10.69
C VAL A 10 31.30 -36.56 11.58
N LEU A 11 31.71 -36.43 12.85
CA LEU A 11 31.13 -35.49 13.81
C LEU A 11 31.57 -34.07 13.42
N LEU A 12 30.71 -33.32 12.75
CA LEU A 12 30.90 -31.88 12.53
C LEU A 12 30.68 -31.16 13.86
N LEU A 13 31.76 -30.85 14.57
CA LEU A 13 31.72 -29.87 15.67
C LEU A 13 31.40 -28.50 15.08
N SER A 14 30.17 -28.01 15.33
CA SER A 14 29.81 -26.62 15.16
C SER A 14 30.56 -25.77 16.20
N THR A 15 31.61 -25.08 15.80
CA THR A 15 32.20 -24.00 16.60
C THR A 15 31.27 -22.80 16.52
N ALA A 16 30.51 -22.56 17.59
CA ALA A 16 29.84 -21.28 17.79
C ALA A 16 30.92 -20.21 17.95
N VAL A 17 31.10 -19.36 16.94
CA VAL A 17 31.89 -18.13 17.08
C VAL A 17 31.05 -17.15 17.87
N ALA A 18 31.22 -17.13 19.18
CA ALA A 18 30.71 -16.07 20.02
C ALA A 18 31.47 -14.78 19.68
N TYR A 19 30.78 -13.81 19.07
CA TYR A 19 31.30 -12.45 19.01
C TYR A 19 31.33 -11.90 20.43
N ALA A 20 32.52 -11.87 21.04
CA ALA A 20 32.75 -11.12 22.26
C ALA A 20 32.56 -9.63 21.94
N GLN A 21 31.54 -9.00 22.54
CA GLN A 21 31.47 -7.55 22.59
C GLN A 21 32.72 -7.04 23.33
N PRO A 22 33.42 -6.01 22.82
CA PRO A 22 34.52 -5.43 23.59
C PRO A 22 33.98 -4.90 24.91
N ALA A 23 34.64 -5.27 26.01
CA ALA A 23 34.32 -4.76 27.33
C ALA A 23 34.34 -3.23 27.31
N GLN A 24 33.26 -2.60 27.76
CA GLN A 24 33.25 -1.15 27.99
C GLN A 24 34.37 -0.81 28.99
N PRO A 25 35.21 0.21 28.72
CA PRO A 25 36.17 0.65 29.72
C PRO A 25 35.43 1.10 30.98
N PRO A 26 35.99 0.89 32.18
CA PRO A 26 35.36 1.37 33.40
C PRO A 26 35.16 2.88 33.28
N ALA A 27 33.95 3.34 33.63
CA ALA A 27 33.61 4.75 33.63
C ALA A 27 34.63 5.51 34.49
N GLY A 28 35.56 6.20 33.85
CA GLY A 28 36.46 7.14 34.50
C GLY A 28 35.61 8.25 35.08
N GLY A 29 35.40 8.22 36.40
CA GLY A 29 34.72 9.27 37.13
C GLY A 29 35.49 10.57 36.98
N THR A 30 34.95 11.53 36.25
CA THR A 30 35.38 12.92 36.33
C THR A 30 34.87 13.47 37.67
N PRO A 31 35.74 13.93 38.59
CA PRO A 31 35.27 14.58 39.81
C PRO A 31 34.71 15.97 39.44
N GLY A 32 33.41 16.18 39.67
CA GLY A 32 32.83 17.52 39.69
C GLY A 32 32.23 18.04 38.38
N ALA A 33 31.32 17.29 37.76
CA ALA A 33 30.23 17.92 37.03
C ALA A 33 29.06 18.05 38.00
N ALA A 34 28.84 19.25 38.54
CA ALA A 34 27.60 19.58 39.21
C ALA A 34 26.45 19.15 38.28
N GLN A 35 25.50 18.36 38.81
CA GLN A 35 24.25 18.10 38.12
C GLN A 35 23.63 19.48 37.86
N ALA A 36 23.76 19.99 36.64
CA ALA A 36 23.00 21.15 36.24
C ALA A 36 21.53 20.77 36.44
N GLU A 37 20.87 21.42 37.40
CA GLU A 37 19.44 21.27 37.60
C GLU A 37 18.78 21.43 36.24
N ARG A 38 18.14 20.35 35.78
CA ARG A 38 17.33 20.39 34.57
C ARG A 38 16.33 21.53 34.80
N PRO A 39 16.31 22.59 33.96
CA PRO A 39 15.43 23.72 34.19
C PRO A 39 14.00 23.18 34.37
N PRO A 40 13.20 23.76 35.29
CA PRO A 40 11.85 23.27 35.55
C PRO A 40 11.13 23.12 34.23
N GLN A 41 10.70 21.89 33.94
CA GLN A 41 10.02 21.57 32.70
C GLN A 41 8.72 22.37 32.72
N ARG A 42 8.70 23.50 32.00
CA ARG A 42 7.49 24.33 31.87
C ARG A 42 6.35 23.40 31.48
N GLU A 43 5.25 23.50 32.21
CA GLU A 43 4.06 22.71 31.92
C GLU A 43 3.68 22.99 30.46
N ARG A 44 3.73 21.94 29.63
CA ARG A 44 3.50 22.06 28.18
C ARG A 44 2.06 22.52 27.99
N ASP A 45 1.85 23.54 27.15
CA ASP A 45 0.50 24.04 26.87
C ASP A 45 -0.38 22.86 26.39
N PRO A 46 -1.55 22.59 27.02
CA PRO A 46 -2.39 21.44 26.71
C PRO A 46 -3.00 21.48 25.30
N ARG A 47 -2.87 22.60 24.59
CA ARG A 47 -3.26 22.76 23.18
C ARG A 47 -2.15 22.36 22.22
N THR A 48 -0.95 22.09 22.71
CA THR A 48 0.21 21.79 21.87
C THR A 48 0.01 20.52 21.04
N MET A 49 0.21 20.65 19.73
CA MET A 49 0.30 19.54 18.77
C MET A 49 1.75 19.13 18.52
N GLY A 50 1.97 17.96 17.91
CA GLY A 50 3.32 17.49 17.56
C GLY A 50 4.01 18.44 16.57
N GLY A 51 5.35 18.55 16.64
CA GLY A 51 6.14 19.41 15.76
C GLY A 51 6.55 20.77 16.36
N GLY A 52 6.06 21.13 17.55
CA GLY A 52 6.47 22.34 18.27
C GLY A 52 5.74 22.53 19.60
N ASP A 53 5.81 23.74 20.16
CA ASP A 53 5.09 24.15 21.38
C ASP A 53 4.12 25.30 21.04
N CYS A 54 2.86 25.18 21.48
CA CYS A 54 1.82 26.19 21.29
C CYS A 54 2.17 27.52 21.98
N SER A 55 2.80 27.46 23.16
CA SER A 55 3.24 28.66 23.88
C SER A 55 4.36 29.42 23.17
N ALA A 56 5.13 28.73 22.32
CA ALA A 56 6.20 29.32 21.53
C ALA A 56 5.73 29.84 20.16
N ASN A 57 4.72 29.21 19.57
CA ASN A 57 4.14 29.63 18.29
C ASN A 57 2.68 29.19 18.21
N PRO A 58 1.72 30.11 17.96
CA PRO A 58 0.30 29.79 17.89
C PRO A 58 -0.04 28.73 16.85
N TYR A 59 0.73 28.57 15.77
CA TYR A 59 0.49 27.53 14.76
C TYR A 59 0.78 26.09 15.22
N ASN A 60 1.27 25.92 16.44
CA ASN A 60 1.37 24.61 17.10
C ASN A 60 0.16 24.31 18.00
N CYS A 61 -0.81 25.23 18.13
CA CYS A 61 -1.99 25.03 18.97
C CYS A 61 -3.11 24.32 18.18
N LYS A 62 -3.74 23.32 18.79
CA LYS A 62 -4.81 22.50 18.20
C LYS A 62 -6.00 23.32 17.69
N ASP A 63 -6.27 24.46 18.31
CA ASP A 63 -7.40 25.35 18.12
C ASP A 63 -7.10 26.54 17.20
N THR A 64 -5.84 26.72 16.79
CA THR A 64 -5.49 27.83 15.89
C THR A 64 -6.13 27.62 14.51
N PRO A 65 -6.87 28.61 13.97
CA PRO A 65 -7.42 28.54 12.62
C PRO A 65 -6.31 28.31 11.59
N ASN A 66 -6.58 27.49 10.58
CA ASN A 66 -5.64 27.26 9.49
C ASN A 66 -5.44 28.57 8.70
N PRO A 67 -4.21 29.09 8.57
CA PRO A 67 -3.96 30.34 7.86
C PRO A 67 -3.95 30.18 6.34
N LEU A 68 -4.01 28.95 5.83
CA LEU A 68 -3.94 28.64 4.40
C LEU A 68 -5.35 28.43 3.80
N PRO A 69 -5.50 28.64 2.48
CA PRO A 69 -6.72 28.24 1.80
C PRO A 69 -6.88 26.72 1.80
N ASN A 70 -8.11 26.24 1.58
CA ASN A 70 -8.40 24.81 1.50
C ASN A 70 -7.52 24.09 0.47
N ASN A 71 -6.82 23.04 0.92
CA ASN A 71 -6.03 22.18 0.05
C ASN A 71 -6.95 21.21 -0.73
N PRO A 72 -6.92 21.18 -2.07
CA PRO A 72 -7.78 20.30 -2.87
C PRO A 72 -7.27 18.85 -2.97
N SER A 73 -6.09 18.56 -2.42
CA SER A 73 -5.54 17.21 -2.39
C SER A 73 -6.38 16.29 -1.49
N VAL A 74 -6.39 15.01 -1.85
CA VAL A 74 -6.97 13.94 -1.02
C VAL A 74 -5.88 13.07 -0.40
N PHE A 75 -4.60 13.36 -0.65
CA PHE A 75 -3.46 12.60 -0.13
C PHE A 75 -2.95 13.23 1.17
N ILE A 76 -2.93 12.46 2.25
CA ILE A 76 -2.52 12.95 3.57
C ILE A 76 -1.08 13.47 3.54
N GLU A 77 -0.19 12.85 2.77
CA GLU A 77 1.22 13.27 2.60
C GLU A 77 1.40 14.60 1.84
N GLU A 78 0.36 15.07 1.14
CA GLU A 78 0.36 16.37 0.43
C GLU A 78 -0.36 17.46 1.25
N MET A 79 -0.82 17.14 2.47
CA MET A 79 -1.58 18.00 3.36
C MET A 79 -0.75 18.42 4.57
N THR A 80 -0.97 19.64 5.06
CA THR A 80 -0.46 20.04 6.38
C THR A 80 -1.25 19.34 7.49
N TRP A 81 -0.71 19.30 8.71
CA TRP A 81 -1.46 18.74 9.85
C TRP A 81 -2.77 19.50 10.13
N MET A 82 -2.79 20.81 9.84
CA MET A 82 -3.99 21.65 9.97
C MET A 82 -5.03 21.31 8.90
N ASP A 83 -4.61 21.05 7.66
CA ASP A 83 -5.51 20.58 6.60
C ASP A 83 -6.17 19.25 6.97
N VAL A 84 -5.41 18.30 7.53
CA VAL A 84 -5.95 17.00 7.96
C VAL A 84 -6.92 17.16 9.14
N ARG A 85 -6.56 17.99 10.12
CA ARG A 85 -7.44 18.32 11.26
C ARG A 85 -8.77 18.90 10.77
N ASP A 86 -8.71 19.88 9.87
CA ASP A 86 -9.89 20.58 9.38
C ASP A 86 -10.75 19.65 8.51
N ALA A 87 -10.13 18.84 7.64
CA ALA A 87 -10.82 17.84 6.85
C ALA A 87 -11.59 16.81 7.72
N LEU A 88 -10.99 16.37 8.84
CA LEU A 88 -11.67 15.50 9.81
C LEU A 88 -12.87 16.20 10.45
N ALA A 89 -12.72 17.47 10.85
CA ALA A 89 -13.80 18.28 11.40
C ALA A 89 -14.95 18.52 10.41
N GLU A 90 -14.63 18.60 9.11
CA GLU A 90 -15.58 18.71 8.00
C GLU A 90 -16.21 17.35 7.60
N GLY A 91 -15.82 16.26 8.24
CA GLY A 91 -16.43 14.95 8.05
C GLY A 91 -15.71 14.02 7.06
N LYS A 92 -14.46 14.29 6.69
CA LYS A 92 -13.62 13.33 5.94
C LYS A 92 -13.10 12.20 6.85
N THR A 93 -14.01 11.34 7.29
CA THR A 93 -13.75 10.33 8.32
C THR A 93 -13.26 8.99 7.77
N THR A 94 -13.10 8.83 6.46
CA THR A 94 -12.63 7.59 5.83
C THR A 94 -11.17 7.73 5.41
N ALA A 95 -10.31 6.82 5.85
CA ALA A 95 -8.94 6.71 5.37
C ALA A 95 -8.80 5.47 4.47
N ILE A 96 -8.22 5.65 3.29
CA ILE A 96 -7.91 4.56 2.35
C ILE A 96 -6.40 4.31 2.41
N ILE A 97 -6.01 3.11 2.83
CA ILE A 97 -4.64 2.63 2.81
C ILE A 97 -4.49 1.73 1.59
N THR A 98 -3.70 2.19 0.63
CA THR A 98 -3.35 1.39 -0.55
C THR A 98 -2.07 0.61 -0.30
N THR A 99 -2.00 -0.62 -0.79
CA THR A 99 -0.74 -1.38 -0.83
C THR A 99 -0.46 -1.77 -2.27
N GLY A 100 0.77 -1.53 -2.72
CA GLY A 100 1.20 -1.78 -4.08
C GLY A 100 2.14 -2.97 -4.14
N GLY A 101 3.38 -2.75 -4.59
CA GLY A 101 4.40 -3.79 -4.72
C GLY A 101 5.52 -3.38 -5.67
N ILE A 102 6.65 -4.08 -5.59
CA ILE A 102 7.83 -3.91 -6.46
C ILE A 102 8.20 -5.29 -7.00
N GLU A 103 7.87 -5.55 -8.26
CA GLU A 103 7.89 -6.89 -8.86
C GLU A 103 8.16 -6.84 -10.39
N PRO A 104 8.48 -7.97 -11.06
CA PRO A 104 8.72 -7.98 -12.49
C PRO A 104 7.41 -7.84 -13.29
N ASN A 105 7.41 -6.94 -14.29
CA ASN A 105 6.24 -6.58 -15.10
C ASN A 105 6.49 -6.69 -16.61
N GLY A 106 7.47 -7.51 -17.00
CA GLY A 106 8.01 -7.51 -18.36
C GLY A 106 8.95 -6.33 -18.63
N PRO A 107 9.33 -6.09 -19.90
CA PRO A 107 10.40 -5.15 -20.24
C PRO A 107 9.94 -3.69 -20.37
N TRP A 108 8.63 -3.45 -20.32
CA TRP A 108 8.04 -2.16 -20.67
C TRP A 108 7.44 -1.40 -19.50
N LEU A 109 7.00 -2.11 -18.47
CA LEU A 109 6.48 -1.50 -17.25
C LEU A 109 7.62 -1.33 -16.25
N VAL A 110 7.56 -0.25 -15.47
CA VAL A 110 8.40 -0.12 -14.26
C VAL A 110 8.05 -1.20 -13.24
N THR A 111 8.99 -1.55 -12.36
CA THR A 111 8.77 -2.56 -11.31
C THR A 111 7.67 -2.15 -10.31
N GLY A 112 7.45 -0.86 -10.13
CA GLY A 112 6.40 -0.30 -9.26
C GLY A 112 5.01 -0.20 -9.88
N LYS A 113 4.65 -1.00 -10.90
CA LYS A 113 3.34 -1.02 -11.61
C LYS A 113 2.16 -0.73 -10.68
N HIS A 114 2.07 -1.49 -9.60
CA HIS A 114 0.99 -1.39 -8.60
C HIS A 114 0.90 -0.03 -7.89
N ASN A 115 2.04 0.63 -7.66
CA ASN A 115 2.08 1.93 -6.99
C ASN A 115 1.49 3.03 -7.89
N TYR A 116 1.76 2.98 -9.21
CA TYR A 116 1.17 3.91 -10.18
C TYR A 116 -0.33 3.68 -10.35
N VAL A 117 -0.77 2.41 -10.38
CA VAL A 117 -2.19 2.05 -10.38
C VAL A 117 -2.89 2.63 -9.15
N ASN A 118 -2.32 2.41 -7.96
CA ASN A 118 -2.87 2.93 -6.70
C ASN A 118 -2.90 4.46 -6.67
N ARG A 119 -1.89 5.15 -7.20
CA ARG A 119 -1.85 6.62 -7.23
C ARG A 119 -3.04 7.21 -7.99
N ALA A 120 -3.39 6.64 -9.14
CA ALA A 120 -4.56 7.06 -9.92
C ALA A 120 -5.87 6.66 -9.24
N ASN A 121 -5.96 5.41 -8.79
CA ASN A 121 -7.23 4.86 -8.30
C ASN A 121 -7.61 5.40 -6.92
N CYS A 122 -6.67 5.58 -6.00
CA CYS A 122 -7.00 6.10 -4.67
C CYS A 122 -7.62 7.48 -4.75
N GLU A 123 -7.03 8.38 -5.56
CA GLU A 123 -7.59 9.72 -5.76
C GLU A 123 -9.02 9.66 -6.29
N ALA A 124 -9.24 8.88 -7.36
CA ALA A 124 -10.56 8.76 -7.97
C ALA A 124 -11.59 8.15 -7.00
N VAL A 125 -11.21 7.12 -6.23
CA VAL A 125 -12.08 6.51 -5.21
C VAL A 125 -12.40 7.51 -4.10
N ALA A 126 -11.40 8.20 -3.57
CA ALA A 126 -11.58 9.16 -2.48
C ALA A 126 -12.53 10.29 -2.88
N ARG A 127 -12.36 10.83 -4.10
CA ARG A 127 -13.24 11.86 -4.67
C ARG A 127 -14.67 11.34 -4.87
N LYS A 128 -14.85 10.10 -5.32
CA LYS A 128 -16.18 9.47 -5.46
C LYS A 128 -16.89 9.23 -4.13
N LEU A 129 -16.14 8.94 -3.07
CA LEU A 129 -16.71 8.81 -1.72
C LEU A 129 -17.04 10.18 -1.11
N GLY A 130 -16.27 11.22 -1.43
CA GLY A 130 -16.47 12.61 -0.98
C GLY A 130 -16.05 12.86 0.48
N ASN A 131 -15.97 11.81 1.29
CA ASN A 131 -15.59 11.86 2.71
C ASN A 131 -14.33 11.05 3.04
N ALA A 132 -13.49 10.80 2.03
CA ALA A 132 -12.30 9.96 2.16
C ALA A 132 -11.00 10.71 1.85
N LEU A 133 -9.92 10.29 2.50
CA LEU A 133 -8.55 10.68 2.25
C LEU A 133 -7.70 9.42 1.99
N CYS A 134 -6.70 9.56 1.12
CA CYS A 134 -5.69 8.56 0.83
C CYS A 134 -4.54 8.69 1.84
N ALA A 135 -4.25 7.62 2.57
CA ALA A 135 -3.02 7.49 3.31
C ALA A 135 -1.84 7.20 2.34
N PRO A 136 -0.59 7.43 2.77
CA PRO A 136 0.57 7.10 1.96
C PRO A 136 0.56 5.64 1.51
N ASN A 137 0.83 5.40 0.22
CA ASN A 137 0.86 4.06 -0.34
C ASN A 137 1.95 3.20 0.31
N ILE A 138 1.60 1.98 0.71
CA ILE A 138 2.57 1.00 1.19
C ILE A 138 3.17 0.29 -0.02
N GLU A 139 4.39 0.68 -0.37
CA GLU A 139 5.09 0.18 -1.56
C GLU A 139 5.74 -1.19 -1.37
N TYR A 140 6.04 -1.56 -0.13
CA TYR A 140 6.71 -2.82 0.20
C TYR A 140 5.71 -3.82 0.73
N VAL A 141 5.59 -4.96 0.03
CA VAL A 141 4.60 -6.01 0.30
C VAL A 141 5.27 -7.39 0.17
N PRO A 142 4.59 -8.48 0.53
CA PRO A 142 5.08 -9.83 0.25
C PRO A 142 5.09 -10.12 -1.25
N GLU A 143 6.27 -10.31 -1.82
CA GLU A 143 6.49 -10.62 -3.25
C GLU A 143 7.12 -12.02 -3.45
N GLY A 144 7.24 -12.78 -2.37
CA GLY A 144 7.90 -14.09 -2.33
C GLY A 144 8.93 -14.19 -1.21
N SER A 145 9.49 -15.39 -1.02
CA SER A 145 10.51 -15.64 0.00
C SER A 145 11.79 -14.89 -0.35
N ILE A 146 12.41 -14.25 0.65
CA ILE A 146 13.70 -13.55 0.48
C ILE A 146 14.84 -14.56 0.39
N GLU A 147 14.84 -15.57 1.25
CA GLU A 147 15.87 -16.61 1.31
C GLU A 147 15.27 -18.01 1.57
N PRO A 148 15.54 -19.00 0.70
CA PRO A 148 15.99 -18.80 -0.68
C PRO A 148 14.94 -18.00 -1.48
N PRO A 149 15.34 -17.25 -2.53
CA PRO A 149 14.41 -16.50 -3.36
C PRO A 149 13.31 -17.37 -3.96
N SER A 150 12.05 -16.92 -3.88
CA SER A 150 10.89 -17.58 -4.50
C SER A 150 9.89 -16.57 -5.07
N GLY A 151 8.97 -17.01 -5.93
CA GLY A 151 7.98 -16.10 -6.54
C GLY A 151 8.64 -14.97 -7.33
N HIS A 152 8.19 -13.74 -7.13
CA HIS A 152 8.76 -12.57 -7.81
C HIS A 152 10.18 -12.24 -7.34
N MET A 153 10.61 -12.69 -6.15
CA MET A 153 11.99 -12.52 -5.67
C MET A 153 13.05 -13.25 -6.54
N LEU A 154 12.62 -14.13 -7.46
CA LEU A 154 13.50 -14.70 -8.49
C LEU A 154 13.98 -13.66 -9.52
N SER A 155 13.32 -12.51 -9.61
CA SER A 155 13.65 -11.44 -10.56
C SER A 155 14.43 -10.31 -9.87
N PRO A 156 15.53 -9.81 -10.49
CA PRO A 156 16.25 -8.66 -9.98
C PRO A 156 15.36 -7.41 -9.89
N GLY A 157 15.50 -6.67 -8.79
CA GLY A 157 14.74 -5.44 -8.53
C GLY A 157 13.47 -5.65 -7.71
N THR A 158 12.98 -6.88 -7.55
CA THR A 158 11.89 -7.18 -6.61
C THR A 158 12.32 -6.88 -5.17
N ILE A 159 11.43 -6.26 -4.39
CA ILE A 159 11.63 -6.00 -2.96
C ILE A 159 10.46 -6.61 -2.19
N SER A 160 10.74 -7.65 -1.41
CA SER A 160 9.73 -8.38 -0.64
C SER A 160 9.81 -8.08 0.86
N LEU A 161 8.68 -7.85 1.50
CA LEU A 161 8.54 -7.98 2.95
C LEU A 161 8.14 -9.40 3.33
N ARG A 162 8.57 -9.83 4.52
CA ARG A 162 7.96 -10.98 5.17
C ARG A 162 6.51 -10.62 5.57
N GLU A 163 5.64 -11.62 5.54
CA GLU A 163 4.21 -11.46 5.88
C GLU A 163 3.99 -10.84 7.27
N ASP A 164 4.80 -11.24 8.26
CA ASP A 164 4.74 -10.71 9.64
C ASP A 164 5.09 -9.22 9.69
N THR A 165 6.15 -8.80 8.99
CA THR A 165 6.53 -7.39 8.87
C THR A 165 5.46 -6.58 8.13
N PHE A 166 4.90 -7.10 7.03
CA PHE A 166 3.84 -6.43 6.30
C PHE A 166 2.61 -6.17 7.18
N ARG A 167 2.15 -7.19 7.91
CA ARG A 167 1.01 -7.04 8.84
C ARG A 167 1.30 -6.07 9.97
N ALA A 168 2.52 -6.07 10.52
CA ALA A 168 2.92 -5.12 11.55
C ALA A 168 2.83 -3.67 11.05
N VAL A 169 3.33 -3.39 9.84
CA VAL A 169 3.23 -2.07 9.21
C VAL A 169 1.76 -1.65 9.02
N LEU A 170 0.93 -2.52 8.44
CA LEU A 170 -0.49 -2.22 8.26
C LEU A 170 -1.21 -1.94 9.59
N THR A 171 -0.86 -2.70 10.62
CA THR A 171 -1.43 -2.56 11.97
C THR A 171 -1.14 -1.19 12.55
N ASP A 172 0.13 -0.75 12.51
CA ASP A 172 0.55 0.52 13.08
C ASP A 172 0.01 1.71 12.29
N VAL A 173 -0.02 1.63 10.95
CA VAL A 173 -0.59 2.68 10.09
C VAL A 173 -2.10 2.84 10.35
N ALA A 174 -2.86 1.75 10.33
CA ALA A 174 -4.30 1.79 10.59
C ALA A 174 -4.61 2.27 12.01
N HIS A 175 -3.86 1.81 13.00
CA HIS A 175 -4.05 2.24 14.38
C HIS A 175 -3.74 3.73 14.56
N SER A 176 -2.69 4.25 13.92
CA SER A 176 -2.38 5.69 13.94
C SER A 176 -3.52 6.53 13.37
N LEU A 177 -4.11 6.11 12.25
CA LEU A 177 -5.27 6.79 11.65
C LEU A 177 -6.50 6.73 12.58
N LYS A 178 -6.77 5.59 13.22
CA LYS A 178 -7.83 5.49 14.24
C LYS A 178 -7.60 6.51 15.37
N MET A 179 -6.36 6.63 15.84
CA MET A 179 -6.01 7.55 16.94
C MET A 179 -6.14 9.03 16.54
N HIS A 180 -5.96 9.36 15.26
CA HIS A 180 -6.22 10.71 14.75
C HIS A 180 -7.71 11.02 14.54
N GLY A 181 -8.60 10.03 14.65
CA GLY A 181 -10.06 10.24 14.64
C GLY A 181 -10.79 9.72 13.41
N PHE A 182 -10.08 9.09 12.46
CA PHE A 182 -10.74 8.40 11.34
C PHE A 182 -11.66 7.27 11.86
N LYS A 183 -12.82 7.13 11.21
CA LYS A 183 -13.90 6.20 11.61
C LYS A 183 -14.00 4.99 10.71
N ASN A 184 -13.57 5.12 9.46
CA ASN A 184 -13.50 4.00 8.52
C ASN A 184 -12.07 3.91 8.00
N ILE A 185 -11.43 2.76 8.18
CA ILE A 185 -10.07 2.49 7.73
C ILE A 185 -10.13 1.35 6.72
N ILE A 186 -9.81 1.65 5.47
CA ILE A 186 -10.07 0.80 4.33
C ILE A 186 -8.75 0.38 3.71
N PHE A 187 -8.51 -0.92 3.61
CA PHE A 187 -7.41 -1.48 2.84
C PHE A 187 -7.86 -1.88 1.44
N ILE A 188 -7.14 -1.40 0.43
CA ILE A 188 -7.22 -1.87 -0.96
C ILE A 188 -5.82 -2.24 -1.45
N GLY A 189 -5.68 -3.36 -2.17
CA GLY A 189 -4.38 -3.89 -2.59
C GLY A 189 -4.37 -4.29 -4.06
N ASP A 190 -3.34 -3.87 -4.80
CA ASP A 190 -3.26 -4.11 -6.25
C ASP A 190 -2.39 -5.32 -6.65
N SER A 191 -1.73 -5.98 -5.69
CA SER A 191 -0.95 -7.22 -5.89
C SER A 191 -1.53 -8.39 -5.09
N GLY A 192 -1.27 -9.61 -5.55
CA GLY A 192 -1.77 -10.85 -4.93
C GLY A 192 -1.22 -11.05 -3.51
N GLY A 193 0.04 -10.69 -3.26
CA GLY A 193 0.67 -10.79 -1.94
C GLY A 193 0.02 -9.90 -0.86
N ASN A 194 -0.78 -8.94 -1.28
CA ASN A 194 -1.39 -7.95 -0.39
C ASN A 194 -2.62 -8.50 0.33
N GLN A 195 -3.39 -9.34 -0.39
CA GLN A 195 -4.79 -9.62 -0.05
C GLN A 195 -4.92 -10.33 1.31
N GLY A 196 -4.11 -11.37 1.53
CA GLY A 196 -4.16 -12.16 2.77
C GLY A 196 -3.80 -11.34 4.01
N GLY A 197 -2.70 -10.59 3.95
CA GLY A 197 -2.24 -9.75 5.05
C GLY A 197 -3.21 -8.60 5.37
N GLN A 198 -3.73 -7.93 4.35
CA GLN A 198 -4.76 -6.90 4.52
C GLN A 198 -6.02 -7.44 5.19
N ARG A 199 -6.54 -8.59 4.72
CA ARG A 199 -7.74 -9.20 5.31
C ARG A 199 -7.53 -9.57 6.77
N ALA A 200 -6.40 -10.21 7.09
CA ALA A 200 -6.09 -10.61 8.46
C ALA A 200 -6.01 -9.41 9.42
N VAL A 201 -5.29 -8.34 9.03
CA VAL A 201 -5.15 -7.13 9.84
C VAL A 201 -6.50 -6.41 9.98
N ALA A 202 -7.29 -6.33 8.91
CA ALA A 202 -8.61 -5.74 8.95
C ALA A 202 -9.52 -6.45 9.96
N GLU A 203 -9.59 -7.78 9.90
CA GLU A 203 -10.42 -8.58 10.81
C GLU A 203 -9.95 -8.46 12.28
N GLU A 204 -8.64 -8.50 12.51
CA GLU A 204 -8.06 -8.34 13.84
C GLU A 204 -8.35 -6.96 14.43
N LEU A 205 -8.06 -5.88 13.69
CA LEU A 205 -8.26 -4.52 14.16
C LEU A 205 -9.74 -4.17 14.30
N ASN A 206 -10.60 -4.63 13.39
CA ASN A 206 -12.04 -4.38 13.49
C ASN A 206 -12.61 -5.01 14.78
N LYS A 207 -12.16 -6.23 15.13
CA LYS A 207 -12.48 -6.86 16.41
C LYS A 207 -11.91 -6.07 17.58
N ARG A 208 -10.64 -5.66 17.51
CA ARG A 208 -9.96 -4.91 18.57
C ARG A 208 -10.60 -3.56 18.86
N PHE A 209 -11.02 -2.84 17.82
CA PHE A 209 -11.67 -1.53 17.95
C PHE A 209 -13.12 -1.63 18.38
N ASN A 210 -13.75 -2.81 18.30
CA ASN A 210 -15.04 -3.11 18.92
C ASN A 210 -16.14 -2.06 18.61
N GLY A 211 -16.18 -1.58 17.37
CA GLY A 211 -17.17 -0.59 16.91
C GLY A 211 -16.75 0.88 17.03
N ASP A 212 -15.62 1.20 17.66
CA ASP A 212 -15.08 2.58 17.72
C ASP A 212 -14.69 3.11 16.32
N ALA A 213 -14.26 2.21 15.45
CA ALA A 213 -13.97 2.43 14.04
C ALA A 213 -14.19 1.12 13.26
N VAL A 214 -14.58 1.25 11.99
CA VAL A 214 -14.66 0.13 11.05
C VAL A 214 -13.30 -0.05 10.39
N VAL A 215 -12.78 -1.27 10.38
CA VAL A 215 -11.60 -1.64 9.58
C VAL A 215 -12.01 -2.73 8.59
N ALA A 216 -11.74 -2.51 7.30
CA ALA A 216 -12.15 -3.42 6.26
C ALA A 216 -11.10 -3.56 5.17
N HIS A 217 -10.91 -4.79 4.69
CA HIS A 217 -10.25 -5.07 3.43
C HIS A 217 -11.31 -5.18 2.33
N VAL A 218 -11.09 -4.50 1.21
CA VAL A 218 -12.00 -4.51 0.05
C VAL A 218 -11.37 -5.33 -1.08
N GLN A 219 -11.67 -6.62 -1.06
CA GLN A 219 -11.20 -7.62 -2.01
C GLN A 219 -11.70 -7.36 -3.45
N GLU A 220 -12.84 -6.69 -3.59
CA GLU A 220 -13.42 -6.34 -4.88
C GLU A 220 -12.47 -5.48 -5.71
N TYR A 221 -11.62 -4.67 -5.09
CA TYR A 221 -10.62 -3.86 -5.78
C TYR A 221 -9.66 -4.70 -6.66
N TYR A 222 -9.38 -5.94 -6.25
CA TYR A 222 -8.51 -6.88 -6.94
C TYR A 222 -9.26 -7.83 -7.90
N THR A 223 -10.57 -7.66 -8.07
CA THR A 223 -11.39 -8.50 -8.96
C THR A 223 -11.29 -8.03 -10.42
N TYR A 224 -10.15 -8.31 -11.06
CA TYR A 224 -9.84 -7.86 -12.42
C TYR A 224 -10.84 -8.32 -13.50
N GLY A 225 -11.46 -9.50 -13.34
CA GLY A 225 -12.43 -10.01 -14.33
C GLY A 225 -13.61 -9.06 -14.58
N VAL A 226 -14.12 -8.38 -13.53
CA VAL A 226 -15.21 -7.41 -13.65
C VAL A 226 -14.76 -6.17 -14.44
N VAL A 227 -13.50 -5.75 -14.28
CA VAL A 227 -12.90 -4.65 -15.04
C VAL A 227 -12.75 -5.04 -16.51
N SER A 228 -12.22 -6.24 -16.79
CA SER A 228 -12.08 -6.75 -18.15
C SER A 228 -13.43 -6.85 -18.88
N GLU A 229 -14.47 -7.41 -18.24
CA GLU A 229 -15.82 -7.47 -18.81
C GLU A 229 -16.40 -6.09 -19.12
N HIS A 230 -16.15 -5.09 -18.27
CA HIS A 230 -16.60 -3.73 -18.53
C HIS A 230 -15.82 -3.11 -19.69
N MET A 231 -14.50 -3.23 -19.70
CA MET A 231 -13.63 -2.60 -20.69
C MET A 231 -13.76 -3.24 -22.08
N GLN A 232 -14.13 -4.51 -22.17
CA GLN A 232 -14.50 -5.14 -23.43
C GLN A 232 -15.64 -4.39 -24.13
N LYS A 233 -16.67 -3.98 -23.37
CA LYS A 233 -17.80 -3.18 -23.89
C LYS A 233 -17.37 -1.77 -24.32
N GLN A 234 -16.22 -1.31 -23.87
CA GLN A 234 -15.60 -0.03 -24.25
C GLN A 234 -14.59 -0.17 -25.41
N GLY A 235 -14.49 -1.35 -26.02
CA GLY A 235 -13.62 -1.61 -27.17
C GLY A 235 -12.23 -2.15 -26.84
N ILE A 236 -11.95 -2.49 -25.57
CA ILE A 236 -10.73 -3.21 -25.17
C ILE A 236 -11.02 -4.72 -25.20
N THR A 237 -11.07 -5.28 -26.42
CA THR A 237 -11.19 -6.73 -26.60
C THR A 237 -9.80 -7.33 -26.75
N GLU A 238 -9.30 -7.94 -25.69
CA GLU A 238 -8.02 -8.62 -25.71
C GLU A 238 -8.06 -9.87 -26.61
N GLY A 239 -7.00 -10.05 -27.38
CA GLY A 239 -6.73 -11.24 -28.17
C GLY A 239 -5.85 -12.23 -27.40
N LYS A 240 -4.90 -12.85 -28.11
CA LYS A 240 -3.92 -13.75 -27.48
C LYS A 240 -3.02 -12.95 -26.53
N SER A 241 -2.84 -13.44 -25.31
CA SER A 241 -1.88 -12.88 -24.35
C SER A 241 -0.46 -12.90 -24.92
N ASP A 242 0.27 -11.82 -24.66
CA ASP A 242 1.70 -11.69 -24.97
C ASP A 242 2.59 -12.51 -24.02
N GLY A 243 2.00 -13.17 -23.00
CA GLY A 243 2.73 -13.93 -22.00
C GLY A 243 3.55 -13.06 -21.04
N LEU A 244 3.16 -11.79 -20.88
CA LEU A 244 3.79 -10.83 -20.00
C LEU A 244 2.90 -10.53 -18.79
N HIS A 245 3.52 -10.08 -17.70
CA HIS A 245 2.81 -9.55 -16.54
C HIS A 245 2.40 -8.08 -16.78
N ASP A 246 1.71 -7.88 -17.91
CA ASP A 246 1.22 -6.60 -18.46
C ASP A 246 0.00 -6.91 -19.35
N ASP A 247 -0.95 -5.99 -19.36
CA ASP A 247 -2.15 -6.04 -20.19
C ASP A 247 -2.62 -4.61 -20.53
N PRO A 248 -3.53 -4.43 -21.51
CA PRO A 248 -3.98 -3.11 -21.91
C PRO A 248 -4.63 -2.31 -20.78
N ILE A 249 -5.41 -2.96 -19.91
CA ILE A 249 -6.16 -2.29 -18.84
C ILE A 249 -5.18 -1.75 -17.79
N ILE A 250 -4.19 -2.55 -17.38
CA ILE A 250 -3.13 -2.12 -16.47
C ILE A 250 -2.30 -1.00 -17.07
N THR A 251 -1.82 -1.17 -18.31
CA THR A 251 -1.03 -0.13 -18.98
C THR A 251 -1.82 1.18 -19.04
N LEU A 252 -3.12 1.13 -19.39
CA LEU A 252 -4.00 2.29 -19.41
C LEU A 252 -4.24 2.87 -18.01
N ASN A 253 -4.39 2.05 -16.96
CA ASN A 253 -4.55 2.57 -15.60
C ASN A 253 -3.29 3.30 -15.12
N MET A 254 -2.10 2.78 -15.40
CA MET A 254 -0.83 3.43 -15.10
C MET A 254 -0.63 4.71 -15.92
N PHE A 255 -1.17 4.74 -17.15
CA PHE A 255 -1.09 5.87 -18.06
C PHE A 255 -1.64 7.16 -17.45
N ILE A 256 -2.70 7.08 -16.63
CA ILE A 256 -3.27 8.24 -15.93
C ILE A 256 -2.29 8.82 -14.90
N ALA A 257 -1.57 7.96 -14.19
CA ALA A 257 -0.61 8.41 -13.18
C ALA A 257 0.66 8.98 -13.83
N ASP A 258 1.27 8.22 -14.76
CA ASP A 258 2.45 8.67 -15.51
C ASP A 258 2.65 7.81 -16.79
N PRO A 259 2.48 8.36 -18.00
CA PRO A 259 2.77 7.65 -19.25
C PRO A 259 4.21 7.11 -19.38
N LYS A 260 5.20 7.66 -18.66
CA LYS A 260 6.58 7.17 -18.68
C LYS A 260 6.75 5.86 -17.89
N SER A 261 5.84 5.57 -16.97
CA SER A 261 5.82 4.32 -16.19
C SER A 261 5.56 3.08 -17.04
N VAL A 262 4.95 3.27 -18.23
CA VAL A 262 4.69 2.20 -19.21
C VAL A 262 5.63 2.23 -20.42
N ARG A 263 6.68 3.09 -20.37
CA ARG A 263 7.63 3.33 -21.47
C ARG A 263 6.91 3.62 -22.80
N TYR A 264 5.87 4.45 -22.74
CA TYR A 264 4.95 4.63 -23.86
C TYR A 264 5.64 5.06 -25.15
N ASP A 265 6.48 6.10 -25.08
CA ASP A 265 7.16 6.64 -26.27
C ASP A 265 8.14 5.62 -26.87
N GLU A 266 8.83 4.86 -26.02
CA GLU A 266 9.70 3.76 -26.45
C GLU A 266 8.91 2.61 -27.07
N ARG A 267 7.77 2.22 -26.48
CA ARG A 267 6.87 1.20 -27.05
C ARG A 267 6.38 1.61 -28.43
N VAL A 268 5.90 2.85 -28.59
CA VAL A 268 5.42 3.37 -29.87
C VAL A 268 6.55 3.36 -30.90
N LYS A 269 7.72 3.89 -30.54
CA LYS A 269 8.90 3.90 -31.41
C LYS A 269 9.34 2.49 -31.83
N ALA A 270 9.23 1.52 -30.95
CA ALA A 270 9.59 0.12 -31.21
C ALA A 270 8.49 -0.67 -31.94
N GLY A 271 7.31 -0.10 -32.21
CA GLY A 271 6.16 -0.84 -32.74
C GLY A 271 5.62 -1.90 -31.76
N LYS A 272 5.73 -1.62 -30.45
CA LYS A 272 5.35 -2.49 -29.32
C LYS A 272 4.25 -1.87 -28.44
N ALA A 273 3.48 -0.94 -28.99
CA ALA A 273 2.33 -0.32 -28.33
C ALA A 273 1.04 -1.15 -28.46
N THR A 274 1.05 -2.24 -29.23
CA THR A 274 -0.02 -3.25 -29.21
C THR A 274 0.26 -4.24 -28.09
N ILE A 275 -0.70 -4.38 -27.16
CA ILE A 275 -0.60 -5.25 -25.98
C ILE A 275 -1.77 -6.21 -26.01
N ASN A 276 -1.52 -7.53 -25.93
CA ASN A 276 -2.55 -8.57 -26.04
C ASN A 276 -3.50 -8.33 -27.23
N GLY A 277 -2.98 -7.84 -28.37
CA GLY A 277 -3.77 -7.52 -29.56
C GLY A 277 -4.52 -6.17 -29.56
N VAL A 278 -4.46 -5.39 -28.48
CA VAL A 278 -5.08 -4.05 -28.39
C VAL A 278 -4.06 -2.97 -28.72
N ASP A 279 -4.31 -2.18 -29.78
CA ASP A 279 -3.44 -1.08 -30.21
C ASP A 279 -3.63 0.18 -29.35
N LEU A 280 -2.58 0.56 -28.62
CA LEU A 280 -2.53 1.76 -27.79
C LEU A 280 -1.65 2.87 -28.38
N SER A 281 -1.20 2.76 -29.64
CA SER A 281 -0.25 3.70 -30.24
C SER A 281 -0.76 5.13 -30.42
N ASN A 282 -2.09 5.32 -30.45
CA ASN A 282 -2.72 6.64 -30.48
C ASN A 282 -2.88 7.18 -29.05
N ARG A 283 -2.05 8.16 -28.70
CA ARG A 283 -1.98 8.74 -27.35
C ARG A 283 -3.31 9.34 -26.89
N ALA A 284 -4.04 10.03 -27.76
CA ALA A 284 -5.30 10.67 -27.39
C ALA A 284 -6.37 9.60 -27.06
N LYS A 285 -6.47 8.56 -27.90
CA LYS A 285 -7.37 7.42 -27.67
C LYS A 285 -6.98 6.62 -26.42
N ALA A 286 -5.69 6.37 -26.22
CA ALA A 286 -5.19 5.71 -25.02
C ALA A 286 -5.55 6.52 -23.77
N THR A 287 -5.38 7.85 -23.80
CA THR A 287 -5.77 8.72 -22.67
C THR A 287 -7.27 8.62 -22.37
N GLU A 288 -8.13 8.63 -23.39
CA GLU A 288 -9.59 8.50 -23.19
C GLU A 288 -9.96 7.15 -22.55
N LEU A 289 -9.38 6.05 -23.06
CA LEU A 289 -9.61 4.71 -22.50
C LEU A 289 -9.08 4.59 -21.07
N ALA A 290 -7.91 5.18 -20.80
CA ALA A 290 -7.30 5.23 -19.49
C ALA A 290 -8.20 5.92 -18.46
N THR A 291 -8.84 7.03 -18.83
CA THR A 291 -9.82 7.70 -17.98
C THR A 291 -11.02 6.80 -17.69
N LYS A 292 -11.52 6.05 -18.68
CA LYS A 292 -12.63 5.10 -18.49
C LYS A 292 -12.26 3.95 -17.55
N VAL A 293 -11.03 3.42 -17.65
CA VAL A 293 -10.53 2.39 -16.72
C VAL A 293 -10.57 2.88 -15.28
N VAL A 294 -9.96 4.05 -15.01
CA VAL A 294 -9.89 4.61 -13.65
C VAL A 294 -11.28 4.94 -13.13
N GLU A 295 -12.14 5.54 -13.95
CA GLU A 295 -13.50 5.90 -13.56
C GLU A 295 -14.33 4.68 -13.17
N PHE A 296 -14.29 3.60 -13.96
CA PHE A 296 -14.98 2.36 -13.66
C PHE A 296 -14.45 1.70 -12.39
N ARG A 297 -13.12 1.51 -12.29
CA ARG A 297 -12.50 0.91 -11.10
C ARG A 297 -12.82 1.70 -9.85
N ALA A 298 -12.78 3.03 -9.93
CA ALA A 298 -13.07 3.90 -8.80
C ALA A 298 -14.54 3.78 -8.36
N GLN A 299 -15.48 3.72 -9.30
CA GLN A 299 -16.89 3.53 -8.98
C GLN A 299 -17.14 2.18 -8.32
N TYR A 300 -16.65 1.11 -8.93
CA TYR A 300 -16.82 -0.25 -8.43
C TYR A 300 -16.24 -0.41 -7.01
N THR A 301 -15.06 0.18 -6.77
CA THR A 301 -14.39 0.16 -5.47
C THR A 301 -15.12 1.01 -4.44
N ALA A 302 -15.57 2.22 -4.79
CA ALA A 302 -16.32 3.07 -3.88
C ALA A 302 -17.63 2.38 -3.42
N ASP A 303 -18.30 1.66 -4.31
CA ASP A 303 -19.51 0.91 -3.96
C ASP A 303 -19.20 -0.30 -3.07
N ALA A 304 -18.07 -0.98 -3.28
CA ALA A 304 -17.61 -2.04 -2.38
C ALA A 304 -17.23 -1.50 -0.99
N ILE A 305 -16.56 -0.34 -0.92
CA ILE A 305 -16.25 0.34 0.34
C ILE A 305 -17.52 0.68 1.12
N LYS A 306 -18.54 1.24 0.45
CA LYS A 306 -19.84 1.55 1.09
C LYS A 306 -20.48 0.29 1.68
N LYS A 307 -20.43 -0.84 0.96
CA LYS A 307 -20.95 -2.13 1.45
C LYS A 307 -20.16 -2.64 2.66
N ALA A 308 -18.84 -2.56 2.64
CA ALA A 308 -18.00 -2.96 3.77
C ALA A 308 -18.26 -2.09 5.02
N ILE A 309 -18.41 -0.77 4.86
CA ILE A 309 -18.78 0.14 5.95
C ILE A 309 -20.16 -0.22 6.51
N ALA A 310 -21.17 -0.45 5.65
CA ALA A 310 -22.50 -0.86 6.08
C ALA A 310 -22.49 -2.23 6.81
N ASN A 311 -21.61 -3.14 6.38
CA ASN A 311 -21.35 -4.42 7.03
C ASN A 311 -20.54 -4.30 8.34
N LYS A 312 -20.01 -3.11 8.65
CA LYS A 312 -19.11 -2.84 9.78
C LYS A 312 -17.84 -3.69 9.76
N GLY A 313 -17.27 -3.92 8.57
CA GLY A 313 -16.02 -4.65 8.39
C GLY A 313 -15.90 -5.30 7.01
N THR A 314 -14.83 -6.06 6.82
CA THR A 314 -14.58 -6.85 5.59
C THR A 314 -15.79 -7.72 5.23
N LEU A 315 -16.22 -7.68 3.97
CA LEU A 315 -17.27 -8.55 3.47
C LEU A 315 -16.79 -10.02 3.47
N PRO A 316 -17.70 -11.01 3.59
CA PRO A 316 -17.32 -12.41 3.43
C PRO A 316 -16.58 -12.64 2.11
N ALA A 317 -15.59 -13.52 2.13
CA ALA A 317 -14.93 -13.95 0.91
C ALA A 317 -15.97 -14.53 -0.06
N PRO A 318 -15.83 -14.30 -1.38
CA PRO A 318 -16.71 -14.93 -2.35
C PRO A 318 -16.56 -16.45 -2.23
N PRO A 319 -17.62 -17.23 -2.49
CA PRO A 319 -17.48 -18.68 -2.56
C PRO A 319 -16.37 -19.02 -3.58
N PRO A 320 -15.58 -20.09 -3.34
CA PRO A 320 -14.58 -20.54 -4.29
C PRO A 320 -15.22 -20.74 -5.67
N PRO A 321 -14.52 -20.44 -6.77
CA PRO A 321 -15.03 -20.77 -8.09
C PRO A 321 -15.37 -22.25 -8.14
N THR A 322 -16.57 -22.59 -8.60
CA THR A 322 -16.99 -23.97 -8.79
C THR A 322 -16.00 -24.62 -9.74
N ARG A 323 -15.13 -25.52 -9.25
CA ARG A 323 -14.31 -26.34 -10.15
C ARG A 323 -15.29 -27.19 -10.95
N LEU A 324 -15.37 -26.93 -12.26
CA LEU A 324 -15.96 -27.90 -13.17
C LEU A 324 -15.09 -29.17 -13.08
N PRO A 325 -15.68 -30.37 -12.93
CA PRO A 325 -14.89 -31.60 -12.94
C PRO A 325 -14.17 -31.71 -14.29
N GLY A 326 -12.83 -31.77 -14.27
CA GLY A 326 -12.02 -32.04 -15.46
C GLY A 326 -11.16 -30.90 -16.02
N GLN A 327 -10.92 -29.83 -15.25
CA GLN A 327 -9.83 -28.87 -15.53
C GLN A 327 -8.70 -29.00 -14.51
#